data_AF-A0A1A8IA75-F1
#
_entry.id   AF-A0A1A8IA75-F1
#
_cell.length_a   1.000
_cell.length_b   1.000
_cell.length_c   1.000
_cell.angle_alpha   90.00
_cell.angle_beta   90.00
_cell.angle_gamma   90.00
#
_symmetry.space_group_name_H-M   'P 1'
#
loop_
_entity.id
_entity.type
_entity.pdbx_description
1 polymer ?
#
loop_
_entity_poly.entity_id
_entity_poly.type
_entity_poly.pdbx_seq_one_letter_code
_entity_poly.pdbx_strand_id
1 'polypeptide(L)'
;MGLCENMRSWRWQCGAVMGVMLLGISFAQTISTQATCSAGDASQNITQPQYQDTVISIIEAGFLSPFVQNFLHTVQPNTFPKDFVLDVVQNSGVILSNPEFIKKVLVYEVGFLVCVAIGVMYIVLMPIVGFCLSCCRCCGNCGGKMYQKQTQSINCLRRTLYWSTLMITIIILAGNICMFRSNQALKASVNQGPEEIRNIIGNVYTFLSSVPQQVNDVVNESRKTIEKVTRNLDNIGPQIGANIQLSFNGSLYPALQSVKRLSLEILTTESQLDNLNSSLVQLQSSVDRVQTNISSVKDQLNQTLNNPNCIDCSSLIPELQKLTLDISINEPNLQKIQSAINEMVRVNLSSKISQAEDSLDSIPQRLTNETKDVVKNSKQVLGDINQQISKFSSEIPLSALDNVSSLLSHAQDQVDKYSLQIESFENIRWAVCVALCCVVLLVVVCNLLGLVLGPIGLTPNADPTNRSPTADCGGIFFMMGAGFSFLFSWLFMIVVLVLFLLG
;
A
#
# COMPACT_ATOMS: atom_id res chain seq x y z
N MET A 1 44.19 19.98 -56.44
CA MET A 1 44.83 20.75 -55.35
C MET A 1 43.80 20.78 -54.22
N GLY A 2 43.75 19.82 -53.29
CA GLY A 2 44.76 19.46 -52.26
C GLY A 2 44.60 20.46 -51.11
N LEU A 3 44.40 20.14 -49.82
CA LEU A 3 44.46 18.94 -48.95
C LEU A 3 43.62 19.33 -47.69
N CYS A 4 42.78 18.43 -47.14
CA CYS A 4 42.96 17.66 -45.89
C CYS A 4 43.35 18.40 -44.58
N GLU A 5 42.77 17.85 -43.49
CA GLU A 5 43.07 18.03 -42.05
C GLU A 5 42.37 19.16 -41.27
N ASN A 6 41.41 18.81 -40.41
CA ASN A 6 41.75 18.48 -39.02
C ASN A 6 40.54 17.94 -38.23
N MET A 7 40.74 16.77 -37.65
CA MET A 7 39.89 16.15 -36.64
C MET A 7 40.43 16.62 -35.28
N ARG A 8 39.63 17.31 -34.46
CA ARG A 8 40.03 17.65 -33.08
C ARG A 8 38.87 17.50 -32.11
N SER A 9 38.96 16.41 -31.34
CA SER A 9 38.48 16.19 -29.97
C SER A 9 38.19 17.48 -29.19
N TRP A 10 36.96 17.60 -28.67
CA TRP A 10 36.62 18.56 -27.61
C TRP A 10 36.04 17.80 -26.41
N ARG A 11 36.91 17.63 -25.40
CA ARG A 11 36.54 17.48 -23.99
C ARG A 11 35.82 18.75 -23.55
N TRP A 12 34.69 18.62 -22.86
CA TRP A 12 34.17 19.67 -21.98
C TRP A 12 34.07 19.13 -20.56
N GLN A 13 34.68 19.89 -19.66
CA GLN A 13 34.75 19.71 -18.22
C GLN A 13 34.16 21.01 -17.64
N CYS A 14 33.04 20.91 -16.92
CA CYS A 14 32.54 21.88 -15.94
C CYS A 14 31.95 21.00 -14.82
N GLY A 15 32.45 20.96 -13.57
CA GLY A 15 32.73 22.10 -12.70
C GLY A 15 31.38 22.56 -12.10
N ALA A 16 30.79 21.80 -11.16
CA ALA A 16 31.00 21.86 -9.71
C ALA A 16 30.19 22.99 -9.00
N VAL A 17 29.73 22.66 -7.79
CA VAL A 17 29.24 23.51 -6.69
C VAL A 17 27.73 23.77 -6.63
N MET A 18 27.04 23.01 -5.76
CA MET A 18 26.50 23.58 -4.51
C MET A 18 26.01 22.45 -3.59
N GLY A 19 26.62 22.38 -2.41
CA GLY A 19 26.13 21.57 -1.30
C GLY A 19 25.41 22.42 -0.25
N VAL A 20 24.97 21.70 0.78
CA VAL A 20 24.57 22.17 2.11
C VAL A 20 23.15 22.72 2.23
N MET A 21 22.24 21.88 2.74
CA MET A 21 21.46 22.16 3.96
C MET A 21 20.48 21.00 4.20
N LEU A 22 20.63 20.31 5.33
CA LEU A 22 19.54 19.93 6.26
C LEU A 22 20.11 18.97 7.31
N LEU A 23 20.85 19.57 8.25
CA LEU A 23 21.09 19.05 9.59
C LEU A 23 20.09 19.76 10.51
N GLY A 24 19.35 18.98 11.30
CA GLY A 24 18.57 19.50 12.42
C GLY A 24 17.13 19.02 12.43
N ILE A 25 16.88 17.93 13.15
CA ILE A 25 15.90 17.83 14.25
C ILE A 25 16.33 16.61 15.07
N SER A 26 17.22 16.85 16.03
CA SER A 26 17.40 16.00 17.20
C SER A 26 17.29 16.95 18.37
N PHE A 27 16.11 17.03 18.98
CA PHE A 27 15.87 17.39 20.39
C PHE A 27 14.36 17.53 20.60
N ALA A 28 13.73 16.42 20.96
CA ALA A 28 12.50 16.42 21.77
C ALA A 28 12.53 15.11 22.58
N GLN A 29 13.27 15.14 23.70
CA GLN A 29 13.02 14.21 24.79
C GLN A 29 11.67 14.60 25.41
N THR A 30 10.59 14.03 24.91
CA THR A 30 9.36 13.89 25.69
C THR A 30 9.46 12.59 26.47
N ILE A 31 9.62 12.73 27.78
CA ILE A 31 9.39 11.66 28.75
C ILE A 31 7.89 11.32 28.63
N SER A 32 7.60 10.30 27.84
CA SER A 32 6.38 9.51 27.95
C SER A 32 6.85 8.12 28.36
N THR A 33 6.80 7.82 29.65
CA THR A 33 6.73 6.44 30.11
C THR A 33 5.34 5.91 29.71
N GLN A 34 5.15 5.71 28.41
CA GLN A 34 4.09 4.87 27.90
C GLN A 34 4.51 3.46 28.27
N ALA A 35 3.76 2.83 29.18
CA ALA A 35 3.90 1.40 29.41
C ALA A 35 3.88 0.72 28.03
N THR A 36 4.99 0.10 27.65
CA THR A 36 5.10 -0.67 26.42
C THR A 36 4.09 -1.80 26.54
N CYS A 37 2.94 -1.67 25.89
CA CYS A 37 2.07 -2.80 25.63
C CYS A 37 2.93 -3.84 24.91
N SER A 38 3.05 -5.04 25.50
CA SER A 38 3.68 -6.18 24.84
C SER A 38 3.10 -6.31 23.44
N ALA A 39 3.97 -6.50 22.43
CA ALA A 39 3.55 -6.66 21.04
C ALA A 39 2.40 -7.67 20.99
N GLY A 40 1.23 -7.21 20.56
CA GLY A 40 0.06 -8.08 20.39
C GLY A 40 0.39 -9.21 19.41
N ASP A 41 -0.30 -10.34 19.57
CA ASP A 41 -0.19 -11.49 18.66
C ASP A 41 -0.09 -11.00 17.20
N ALA A 42 0.94 -11.46 16.49
CA ALA A 42 1.18 -11.06 15.11
C ALA A 42 -0.10 -11.29 14.29
N SER A 43 -0.62 -10.22 13.69
CA SER A 43 -1.74 -10.29 12.73
C SER A 43 -1.43 -11.37 11.69
N GLN A 44 -2.44 -12.17 11.32
CA GLN A 44 -2.30 -13.10 10.22
C GLN A 44 -1.81 -12.36 8.98
N ASN A 45 -0.79 -12.92 8.32
CA ASN A 45 -0.24 -12.35 7.09
C ASN A 45 -1.26 -12.61 5.97
N ILE A 46 -1.84 -11.56 5.41
CA ILE A 46 -2.81 -11.67 4.32
C ILE A 46 -2.06 -12.20 3.09
N THR A 47 -2.43 -13.39 2.63
CA THR A 47 -1.81 -14.00 1.45
C THR A 47 -2.12 -13.13 0.23
N GLN A 48 -1.07 -12.55 -0.37
CA GLN A 48 -1.22 -11.81 -1.61
C GLN A 48 -1.37 -12.77 -2.79
N PRO A 49 -2.32 -12.52 -3.71
CA PRO A 49 -2.43 -13.29 -4.94
C PRO A 49 -1.20 -13.11 -5.80
N GLN A 50 -0.77 -14.20 -6.44
CA GLN A 50 0.31 -14.18 -7.42
C GLN A 50 -0.29 -14.01 -8.81
N TYR A 51 0.05 -12.90 -9.46
CA TYR A 51 -0.36 -12.61 -10.83
C TYR A 51 0.69 -13.12 -11.82
N GLN A 52 0.25 -13.54 -13.00
CA GLN A 52 1.14 -13.78 -14.13
C GLN A 52 1.67 -12.44 -14.64
N ASP A 53 2.98 -12.39 -14.89
CA ASP A 53 3.60 -11.25 -15.56
C ASP A 53 2.97 -11.09 -16.95
N THR A 54 2.17 -10.04 -17.09
CA THR A 54 1.65 -9.65 -18.39
C THR A 54 2.72 -8.77 -19.01
N VAL A 55 3.55 -9.37 -19.85
CA VAL A 55 4.42 -8.59 -20.71
C VAL A 55 3.48 -7.96 -21.73
N ILE A 56 2.99 -6.73 -21.47
CA ILE A 56 2.48 -5.87 -22.55
C ILE A 56 3.71 -5.39 -23.31
N SER A 57 4.46 -6.34 -23.84
CA SER A 57 5.46 -6.04 -24.82
C SER A 57 4.65 -5.84 -26.07
N ILE A 58 4.32 -4.59 -26.33
CA ILE A 58 4.10 -4.10 -27.69
C ILE A 58 5.45 -4.30 -28.40
N ILE A 59 5.80 -5.57 -28.69
CA ILE A 59 7.05 -5.97 -29.31
C ILE A 59 7.01 -5.32 -30.69
N GLU A 60 8.00 -4.46 -30.93
CA GLU A 60 8.28 -3.79 -32.19
C GLU A 60 7.29 -2.75 -32.74
N ALA A 61 6.01 -2.65 -32.32
CA ALA A 61 5.15 -1.55 -32.81
C ALA A 61 5.60 -0.16 -32.28
N GLY A 62 6.47 -0.13 -31.26
CA GLY A 62 7.04 1.09 -30.68
C GLY A 62 7.91 1.93 -31.63
N PHE A 63 8.47 1.36 -32.71
CA PHE A 63 9.41 2.14 -33.54
C PHE A 63 8.72 3.25 -34.35
N LEU A 64 7.48 3.03 -34.79
CA LEU A 64 6.66 4.04 -35.49
C LEU A 64 5.67 4.74 -34.59
N SER A 65 5.43 4.25 -33.37
CA SER A 65 4.47 4.85 -32.44
C SER A 65 4.67 6.37 -32.26
N PRO A 66 5.91 6.90 -32.06
CA PRO A 66 6.13 8.34 -31.97
C PRO A 66 5.78 9.10 -33.27
N PHE A 67 6.02 8.49 -34.44
CA PHE A 67 5.71 9.08 -35.73
C PHE A 67 4.19 9.14 -35.96
N VAL A 68 3.50 8.04 -35.68
CA VAL A 68 2.03 7.96 -35.76
C VAL A 68 1.39 8.93 -34.77
N GLN A 69 1.87 9.00 -33.53
CA GLN A 69 1.39 9.96 -32.53
C GLN A 69 1.56 11.41 -33.02
N ASN A 70 2.73 11.79 -33.52
CA ASN A 70 2.96 13.14 -34.05
C ASN A 70 2.07 13.45 -35.27
N PHE A 71 1.89 12.49 -36.16
CA PHE A 71 0.99 12.64 -37.31
C PHE A 71 -0.47 12.81 -36.84
N LEU A 72 -0.95 11.97 -35.93
CA LEU A 72 -2.30 12.05 -35.38
C LEU A 72 -2.53 13.37 -34.61
N HIS A 73 -1.54 13.85 -33.86
CA HIS A 73 -1.60 15.18 -33.23
C HIS A 73 -1.69 16.33 -34.24
N THR A 74 -1.12 16.14 -35.43
CA THR A 74 -1.19 17.13 -36.51
C THR A 74 -2.53 17.08 -37.24
N VAL A 75 -3.04 15.87 -37.50
CA VAL A 75 -4.31 15.63 -38.22
C VAL A 75 -5.52 15.91 -37.34
N GLN A 76 -5.44 15.57 -36.06
CA GLN A 76 -6.49 15.78 -35.08
C GLN A 76 -5.89 16.32 -33.77
N PRO A 77 -5.68 17.64 -33.69
CA PRO A 77 -5.18 18.28 -32.46
C PRO A 77 -6.25 18.37 -31.37
N ASN A 78 -7.53 18.17 -31.71
CA ASN A 78 -8.63 18.33 -30.79
C ASN A 78 -8.66 17.20 -29.76
N THR A 79 -9.03 17.54 -28.52
CA THR A 79 -9.18 16.57 -27.44
C THR A 79 -10.40 15.69 -27.66
N PHE A 80 -10.35 14.48 -27.09
CA PHE A 80 -11.44 13.51 -27.20
C PHE A 80 -12.78 14.13 -26.75
N PRO A 81 -13.81 14.11 -27.61
CA PRO A 81 -15.03 14.87 -27.41
C PRO A 81 -15.98 14.11 -26.50
N LYS A 82 -15.70 14.11 -25.19
CA LYS A 82 -16.44 13.35 -24.16
C LYS A 82 -17.94 13.66 -24.19
N ASP A 83 -18.30 14.94 -24.32
CA ASP A 83 -19.69 15.40 -24.33
C ASP A 83 -20.45 14.90 -25.57
N PHE A 84 -19.78 14.82 -26.72
CA PHE A 84 -20.38 14.32 -27.97
C PHE A 84 -20.67 12.82 -27.90
N VAL A 85 -19.79 12.05 -27.26
CA VAL A 85 -20.00 10.60 -27.07
C VAL A 85 -21.17 10.36 -26.12
N LEU A 86 -21.27 11.14 -25.05
CA LEU A 86 -22.41 11.07 -24.11
C LEU A 86 -23.74 11.38 -24.81
N ASP A 87 -23.77 12.42 -25.67
CA ASP A 87 -24.95 12.77 -26.45
C ASP A 87 -25.36 11.64 -27.41
N VAL A 88 -24.40 11.01 -28.12
CA VAL A 88 -24.66 9.89 -29.04
C VAL A 88 -25.15 8.65 -28.30
N VAL A 89 -24.56 8.31 -27.15
CA VAL A 89 -24.96 7.14 -26.36
C VAL A 89 -26.38 7.32 -25.81
N GLN A 90 -26.75 8.53 -25.41
CA GLN A 90 -28.08 8.82 -24.86
C GLN A 90 -29.17 8.96 -25.92
N ASN A 91 -28.85 9.40 -27.15
CA ASN A 91 -29.84 9.73 -28.19
C ASN A 91 -29.47 9.16 -29.58
N SER A 92 -28.94 7.93 -29.61
CA SER A 92 -28.35 7.27 -30.79
C SER A 92 -29.25 7.23 -32.04
N GLY A 93 -30.57 7.11 -31.87
CA GLY A 93 -31.53 6.99 -32.98
C GLY A 93 -31.92 8.29 -33.70
N VAL A 94 -31.81 9.45 -33.04
CA VAL A 94 -32.26 10.75 -33.59
C VAL A 94 -31.08 11.60 -34.09
N ILE A 95 -29.90 11.41 -33.49
CA ILE A 95 -28.74 12.27 -33.72
C ILE A 95 -28.02 11.99 -35.05
N LEU A 96 -27.98 10.74 -35.52
CA LEU A 96 -27.30 10.40 -36.78
C LEU A 96 -27.97 10.97 -38.04
N SER A 97 -29.24 11.41 -37.93
CA SER A 97 -29.97 12.07 -39.02
C SER A 97 -29.97 13.59 -38.92
N ASN A 98 -29.40 14.16 -37.86
CA ASN A 98 -29.37 15.61 -37.67
C ASN A 98 -28.19 16.23 -38.45
N PRO A 99 -28.45 17.08 -39.46
CA PRO A 99 -27.40 17.68 -40.28
C PRO A 99 -26.44 18.57 -39.47
N GLU A 100 -26.88 19.16 -38.35
CA GLU A 100 -26.00 19.94 -37.49
C GLU A 100 -25.00 19.07 -36.72
N PHE A 101 -25.42 17.87 -36.33
CA PHE A 101 -24.56 16.92 -35.63
C PHE A 101 -23.48 16.36 -36.56
N ILE A 102 -23.87 15.92 -37.75
CA ILE A 102 -22.94 15.46 -38.80
C ILE A 102 -21.93 16.57 -39.13
N LYS A 103 -22.38 17.82 -39.23
CA LYS A 103 -21.50 18.97 -39.46
C LYS A 103 -20.50 19.17 -38.31
N LYS A 104 -20.90 19.02 -37.06
CA LYS A 104 -19.99 19.11 -35.91
C LYS A 104 -18.94 18.00 -35.90
N VAL A 105 -19.31 16.76 -36.23
CA VAL A 105 -18.38 15.63 -36.36
C VAL A 105 -17.40 15.85 -37.52
N LEU A 106 -17.90 16.28 -38.69
CA LEU A 106 -17.05 16.60 -39.84
C LEU A 106 -16.09 17.76 -39.55
N VAL A 107 -16.52 18.77 -38.80
CA VAL A 107 -15.66 19.90 -38.36
C VAL A 107 -14.63 19.43 -37.34
N TYR A 108 -14.99 18.50 -36.46
CA TYR A 108 -14.05 17.89 -35.55
C TYR A 108 -12.97 17.11 -36.31
N GLU A 109 -13.33 16.35 -37.35
CA GLU A 109 -12.41 15.49 -38.12
C GLU A 109 -11.85 16.13 -39.40
N VAL A 110 -11.79 17.47 -39.49
CA VAL A 110 -11.38 18.17 -40.73
C VAL A 110 -10.01 17.70 -41.25
N GLY A 111 -9.04 17.44 -40.37
CA GLY A 111 -7.73 16.97 -40.82
C GLY A 111 -7.78 15.59 -41.48
N PHE A 112 -8.62 14.67 -40.99
CA PHE A 112 -8.85 13.38 -41.63
C PHE A 112 -9.49 13.55 -43.01
N LEU A 113 -10.49 14.43 -43.12
CA LEU A 113 -11.12 14.74 -44.41
C LEU A 113 -10.14 15.34 -45.43
N VAL A 114 -9.22 16.20 -44.98
CA VAL A 114 -8.16 16.76 -45.83
C VAL A 114 -7.22 15.65 -46.31
N CYS A 115 -6.80 14.74 -45.42
CA CYS A 115 -5.99 13.58 -45.81
C CYS A 115 -6.70 12.69 -46.83
N VAL A 116 -8.01 12.45 -46.65
CA VAL A 116 -8.84 11.69 -47.60
C VAL A 116 -8.90 12.40 -48.95
N ALA A 117 -9.13 13.71 -48.97
CA ALA A 117 -9.18 14.50 -50.20
C ALA A 117 -7.84 14.46 -50.96
N ILE A 118 -6.71 14.57 -50.24
CA ILE A 118 -5.37 14.44 -50.84
C ILE A 118 -5.17 13.04 -51.42
N GLY A 119 -5.58 11.99 -50.70
CA GLY A 119 -5.48 10.61 -51.16
C GLY A 119 -6.32 10.35 -52.41
N VAL A 120 -7.58 10.79 -52.44
CA VAL A 120 -8.47 10.67 -53.62
C VAL A 120 -7.91 11.44 -54.81
N MET A 121 -7.43 12.67 -54.59
CA MET A 121 -6.78 13.46 -55.64
C MET A 121 -5.55 12.72 -56.22
N TYR A 122 -4.73 12.11 -55.36
CA TYR A 122 -3.58 11.31 -55.80
C TYR A 122 -3.99 10.10 -56.64
N ILE A 123 -5.02 9.37 -56.20
CA ILE A 123 -5.55 8.18 -56.88
C ILE A 123 -6.03 8.52 -58.30
N VAL A 124 -6.64 9.69 -58.49
CA VAL A 124 -7.16 10.12 -59.80
C VAL A 124 -6.06 10.73 -60.67
N LEU A 125 -5.22 11.62 -60.12
CA LEU A 125 -4.22 12.35 -60.91
C LEU A 125 -3.09 11.45 -61.40
N MET A 126 -2.64 10.47 -60.61
CA MET A 126 -1.47 9.65 -60.98
C MET A 126 -1.68 8.83 -62.26
N PRO A 127 -2.79 8.09 -62.45
CA PRO A 127 -3.08 7.40 -63.71
C PRO A 127 -3.25 8.35 -64.89
N ILE A 128 -3.90 9.51 -64.70
CA ILE A 128 -4.10 10.51 -65.77
C ILE A 128 -2.75 11.05 -66.25
N VAL A 129 -1.89 11.47 -65.33
CA VAL A 129 -0.54 11.97 -65.66
C VAL A 129 0.29 10.87 -66.32
N GLY A 130 0.24 9.64 -65.80
CA GLY A 130 0.92 8.49 -66.39
C GLY A 130 0.46 8.21 -67.83
N PHE A 131 -0.85 8.26 -68.09
CA PHE A 131 -1.42 8.09 -69.43
C PHE A 131 -1.01 9.24 -70.37
N CYS A 132 -1.14 10.49 -69.94
CA CYS A 132 -0.72 11.65 -70.74
C CYS A 132 0.77 11.62 -71.09
N LEU A 133 1.63 11.27 -70.13
CA LEU A 133 3.07 11.14 -70.37
C LEU A 133 3.39 9.98 -71.32
N SER A 134 2.71 8.85 -71.19
CA SER A 134 2.86 7.70 -72.08
C SER A 134 2.46 8.06 -73.51
N CYS A 135 1.30 8.70 -73.71
CA CYS A 135 0.86 9.19 -75.02
C CYS A 135 1.82 10.25 -75.59
N CYS A 136 2.26 11.23 -74.79
CA CYS A 136 3.24 12.23 -75.20
C CYS A 136 4.55 11.58 -75.68
N ARG A 137 5.00 10.52 -74.98
CA ARG A 137 6.19 9.74 -75.32
C ARG A 137 6.01 8.93 -76.60
N CYS A 138 4.85 8.30 -76.80
CA CYS A 138 4.50 7.60 -78.04
C CYS A 138 4.44 8.54 -79.26
N CYS A 139 4.02 9.80 -79.09
CA CYS A 139 4.06 10.84 -80.13
C CYS A 139 5.47 11.44 -80.36
N GLY A 140 6.52 10.85 -79.77
CA GLY A 140 7.90 11.31 -79.92
C GLY A 140 8.27 12.55 -79.09
N ASN A 141 7.35 13.08 -78.27
CA ASN A 141 7.63 14.16 -77.31
C ASN A 141 7.98 13.56 -75.92
N CYS A 142 8.17 14.37 -74.87
CA CYS A 142 8.48 13.88 -73.51
C CYS A 142 9.62 12.83 -73.44
N GLY A 143 10.71 13.06 -74.19
CA GLY A 143 11.88 12.18 -74.23
C GLY A 143 11.74 10.95 -75.15
N GLY A 144 10.71 10.86 -75.99
CA GLY A 144 10.52 9.78 -76.98
C GLY A 144 11.49 9.85 -78.17
N LYS A 145 11.96 11.05 -78.55
CA LYS A 145 12.95 11.26 -79.63
C LYS A 145 14.37 10.76 -79.32
N MET A 146 14.65 10.36 -78.07
CA MET A 146 15.97 9.91 -77.56
C MET A 146 17.18 10.85 -77.83
N TYR A 147 16.94 12.00 -78.45
CA TYR A 147 17.92 13.04 -78.72
C TYR A 147 17.96 14.08 -77.59
N GLN A 148 19.17 14.41 -77.13
CA GLN A 148 19.39 15.37 -76.05
C GLN A 148 20.36 16.46 -76.53
N LYS A 149 19.88 17.70 -76.67
CA LYS A 149 20.69 18.85 -77.05
C LYS A 149 21.71 19.14 -75.96
N GLN A 150 23.01 18.98 -76.24
CA GLN A 150 24.06 19.27 -75.26
C GLN A 150 24.25 20.79 -75.13
N THR A 151 23.86 21.36 -73.98
CA THR A 151 24.12 22.75 -73.58
C THR A 151 25.02 22.78 -72.34
N GLN A 152 25.74 23.87 -72.09
CA GLN A 152 26.61 23.96 -70.89
C GLN A 152 25.84 23.79 -69.56
N SER A 153 24.55 24.14 -69.53
CA SER A 153 23.67 23.95 -68.37
C SER A 153 23.26 22.49 -68.11
N ILE A 154 23.45 21.58 -69.07
CA ILE A 154 22.91 20.21 -68.99
C ILE A 154 23.67 19.34 -68.00
N ASN A 155 24.95 19.63 -67.76
CA ASN A 155 25.76 18.94 -66.75
C ASN A 155 25.26 19.27 -65.33
N CYS A 156 24.88 20.53 -65.09
CA CYS A 156 24.26 20.94 -63.83
C CYS A 156 22.89 20.26 -63.66
N LEU A 157 22.03 20.33 -64.67
CA LEU A 157 20.71 19.69 -64.65
C LEU A 157 20.79 18.18 -64.41
N ARG A 158 21.70 17.48 -65.10
CA ARG A 158 21.92 16.03 -64.91
C ARG A 158 22.37 15.71 -63.50
N ARG A 159 23.29 16.50 -62.93
CA ARG A 159 23.76 16.31 -61.56
C ARG A 159 22.64 16.56 -60.55
N THR A 160 21.83 17.60 -60.76
CA THR A 160 20.65 17.88 -59.92
C THR A 160 19.64 16.74 -59.97
N LEU A 161 19.27 16.27 -61.17
CA LEU A 161 18.35 15.15 -61.34
C LEU A 161 18.89 13.84 -60.75
N TYR A 162 20.20 13.61 -60.85
CA TYR A 162 20.85 12.47 -60.21
C TYR A 162 20.71 12.51 -58.69
N TRP A 163 21.12 13.62 -58.06
CA TRP A 163 21.03 13.77 -56.60
C TRP A 163 19.59 13.79 -56.10
N SER A 164 18.65 14.41 -56.83
CA SER A 164 17.24 14.39 -56.46
C SER A 164 16.67 12.97 -56.52
N THR A 165 16.99 12.23 -57.58
CA THR A 165 16.54 10.84 -57.74
C THR A 165 17.14 9.95 -56.66
N LEU A 166 18.42 10.15 -56.31
CA LEU A 166 19.08 9.45 -55.21
C LEU A 166 18.40 9.75 -53.87
N MET A 167 18.13 11.02 -53.55
CA MET A 167 17.45 11.39 -52.31
C MET A 167 16.03 10.82 -52.22
N ILE A 168 15.25 10.91 -53.29
CA ILE A 168 13.90 10.32 -53.35
C ILE A 168 13.97 8.80 -53.20
N THR A 169 14.93 8.15 -53.84
CA THR A 169 15.12 6.69 -53.74
C THR A 169 15.49 6.27 -52.31
N ILE A 170 16.32 7.05 -51.61
CA ILE A 170 16.64 6.81 -50.19
C ILE A 170 15.38 6.93 -49.32
N ILE A 171 14.55 7.96 -49.54
CA ILE A 171 13.30 8.14 -48.78
C ILE A 171 12.34 6.97 -49.01
N ILE A 172 12.17 6.54 -50.27
CA ILE A 172 11.33 5.39 -50.61
C ILE A 172 11.89 4.10 -49.98
N LEU A 173 13.22 3.91 -50.01
CA LEU A 173 13.86 2.77 -49.38
C LEU A 173 13.65 2.75 -47.86
N ALA A 174 13.81 3.90 -47.19
CA ALA A 174 13.54 4.02 -45.76
C ALA A 174 12.08 3.69 -45.43
N GLY A 175 11.13 4.20 -46.21
CA GLY A 175 9.71 3.85 -46.09
C GLY A 175 9.43 2.36 -46.31
N ASN A 176 10.09 1.74 -47.27
CA ASN A 176 9.95 0.31 -47.55
C ASN A 176 10.53 -0.57 -46.42
N ILE A 177 11.67 -0.19 -45.85
CA ILE A 177 12.22 -0.86 -44.66
C ILE A 177 11.23 -0.76 -43.49
N CYS A 178 10.61 0.41 -43.30
CA CYS A 178 9.56 0.58 -42.30
C CYS A 178 8.37 -0.34 -42.59
N MET A 179 7.93 -0.44 -43.84
CA MET A 179 6.81 -1.30 -44.25
C MET A 179 7.06 -2.79 -43.93
N PHE A 180 8.26 -3.30 -44.23
CA PHE A 180 8.64 -4.67 -43.86
C PHE A 180 8.68 -4.88 -42.34
N ARG A 181 9.29 -3.96 -41.61
CA ARG A 181 9.38 -4.01 -40.13
C ARG A 181 8.00 -3.96 -39.49
N SER A 182 7.14 -3.04 -39.90
CA SER A 182 5.77 -2.93 -39.40
C SER A 182 4.94 -4.17 -39.67
N ASN A 183 5.07 -4.76 -40.87
CA ASN A 183 4.32 -5.98 -41.19
C ASN A 183 4.76 -7.18 -40.33
N GLN A 184 6.06 -7.28 -40.05
CA GLN A 184 6.61 -8.32 -39.19
C GLN A 184 6.22 -8.10 -37.72
N ALA A 185 6.31 -6.87 -37.23
CA ALA A 185 5.91 -6.49 -35.88
C ALA A 185 4.42 -6.78 -35.64
N LEU A 186 3.55 -6.40 -36.59
CA LEU A 186 2.12 -6.67 -36.50
C LEU A 186 1.83 -8.17 -36.41
N LYS A 187 2.52 -9.00 -37.21
CA LYS A 187 2.40 -10.46 -37.12
C LYS A 187 2.83 -11.01 -35.76
N ALA A 188 3.93 -10.52 -35.20
CA ALA A 188 4.38 -10.91 -33.87
C ALA A 188 3.34 -10.55 -32.80
N SER A 189 2.80 -9.32 -32.84
CA SER A 189 1.76 -8.86 -31.91
C SER A 189 0.47 -9.67 -32.02
N VAL A 190 0.01 -9.97 -33.25
CA VAL A 190 -1.20 -10.78 -33.46
C VAL A 190 -1.01 -12.21 -32.95
N ASN A 191 0.18 -12.80 -33.14
CA ASN A 191 0.47 -14.15 -32.67
C ASN A 191 0.57 -14.24 -31.13
N GLN A 192 1.05 -13.18 -30.46
CA GLN A 192 1.16 -13.13 -29.00
C GLN A 192 -0.14 -12.71 -28.30
N GLY A 193 -1.00 -11.97 -29.00
CA GLY A 193 -2.25 -11.42 -28.48
C GLY A 193 -3.15 -12.42 -27.75
N PRO A 194 -3.46 -13.61 -28.30
CA PRO A 194 -4.30 -14.60 -27.62
C PRO A 194 -3.73 -15.06 -26.27
N GLU A 195 -2.42 -15.27 -26.18
CA GLU A 195 -1.76 -15.67 -24.93
C GLU A 195 -1.77 -14.53 -23.91
N GLU A 196 -1.49 -13.30 -24.33
CA GLU A 196 -1.57 -12.13 -23.47
C GLU A 196 -2.99 -11.90 -22.93
N ILE A 197 -4.01 -11.99 -23.79
CA ILE A 197 -5.41 -11.87 -23.38
C ILE A 197 -5.78 -12.99 -22.41
N ARG A 198 -5.33 -14.22 -22.64
CA ARG A 198 -5.55 -15.35 -21.73
C ARG A 198 -4.90 -15.10 -20.36
N ASN A 199 -3.69 -14.55 -20.33
CA ASN A 199 -3.01 -14.18 -19.08
C ASN A 199 -3.75 -13.03 -18.35
N ILE A 200 -4.25 -12.03 -19.08
CA ILE A 200 -5.05 -10.94 -18.51
C ILE A 200 -6.36 -11.48 -17.91
N ILE A 201 -7.09 -12.32 -18.65
CA ILE A 201 -8.31 -12.96 -18.15
C ILE A 201 -8.00 -13.81 -16.91
N GLY A 202 -6.92 -14.59 -16.93
CA GLY A 202 -6.45 -15.36 -15.77
C GLY A 202 -6.14 -14.48 -14.56
N ASN A 203 -5.45 -13.35 -14.75
CA ASN A 203 -5.14 -12.39 -13.69
C ASN A 203 -6.41 -11.78 -13.09
N VAL A 204 -7.39 -11.41 -13.92
CA VAL A 204 -8.66 -10.88 -13.45
C VAL A 204 -9.45 -11.97 -12.71
N TYR A 205 -9.42 -13.23 -13.16
CA TYR A 205 -10.01 -14.35 -12.42
C TYR A 205 -9.35 -14.55 -11.05
N THR A 206 -8.02 -14.51 -10.97
CA THR A 206 -7.26 -14.57 -9.71
C THR A 206 -7.64 -13.42 -8.78
N PHE A 207 -7.79 -12.20 -9.30
CA PHE A 207 -8.26 -11.05 -8.53
C PHE A 207 -9.67 -11.29 -7.97
N LEU A 208 -10.62 -11.67 -8.83
CA LEU A 208 -12.02 -11.89 -8.45
C LEU A 208 -12.20 -13.01 -7.43
N SER A 209 -11.40 -14.08 -7.52
CA SER A 209 -11.43 -15.19 -6.54
C SER A 209 -10.75 -14.85 -5.22
N SER A 210 -9.73 -13.98 -5.23
CA SER A 210 -8.97 -13.62 -4.03
C SER A 210 -9.64 -12.55 -3.17
N VAL A 211 -10.41 -11.63 -3.78
CA VAL A 211 -11.10 -10.54 -3.05
C VAL A 211 -12.07 -11.07 -1.97
N PRO A 212 -13.00 -12.01 -2.27
CA PRO A 212 -13.89 -12.58 -1.25
C PRO A 212 -13.13 -13.20 -0.07
N GLN A 213 -12.03 -13.89 -0.36
CA GLN A 213 -11.21 -14.54 0.66
C GLN A 213 -10.54 -13.51 1.57
N GLN A 214 -9.90 -12.49 1.00
CA GLN A 214 -9.25 -11.42 1.77
C GLN A 214 -10.26 -10.63 2.62
N VAL A 215 -11.46 -10.37 2.09
CA VAL A 215 -12.54 -9.74 2.85
C VAL A 215 -12.93 -10.60 4.05
N ASN A 216 -13.13 -11.91 3.84
CA ASN A 216 -13.47 -12.84 4.93
C ASN A 216 -12.35 -12.94 5.98
N ASP A 217 -11.08 -12.95 5.56
CA ASP A 217 -9.94 -13.00 6.46
C ASP A 217 -9.90 -11.75 7.37
N VAL A 218 -10.05 -10.55 6.79
CA VAL A 218 -10.10 -9.29 7.54
C VAL A 218 -11.31 -9.24 8.50
N VAL A 219 -12.49 -9.70 8.05
CA VAL A 219 -13.69 -9.77 8.90
C VAL A 219 -13.48 -10.72 10.08
N ASN A 220 -12.89 -11.89 9.84
CA ASN A 220 -12.64 -12.90 10.86
C ASN A 220 -11.58 -12.43 11.87
N GLU A 221 -10.47 -11.85 11.42
CA GLU A 221 -9.45 -11.27 12.32
C GLU A 221 -10.00 -10.10 13.14
N SER A 222 -10.86 -9.27 12.54
CA SER A 222 -11.55 -8.20 13.28
C SER A 222 -12.47 -8.77 14.36
N ARG A 223 -13.23 -9.84 14.06
CA ARG A 223 -14.10 -10.52 15.05
C ARG A 223 -13.29 -11.13 16.20
N LYS A 224 -12.18 -11.82 15.90
CA LYS A 224 -11.27 -12.36 16.93
C LYS A 224 -10.73 -11.26 17.84
N THR A 225 -10.39 -10.11 17.28
CA THR A 225 -9.90 -8.94 18.04
C THR A 225 -11.00 -8.41 18.97
N ILE A 226 -12.23 -8.25 18.47
CA ILE A 226 -13.40 -7.83 19.27
C ILE A 226 -13.66 -8.82 20.41
N GLU A 227 -13.63 -10.13 20.14
CA GLU A 227 -13.80 -11.16 21.17
C GLU A 227 -12.68 -11.13 22.22
N LYS A 228 -11.43 -10.90 21.80
CA LYS A 228 -10.28 -10.79 22.71
C LYS A 228 -10.41 -9.57 23.62
N VAL A 229 -10.77 -8.41 23.07
CA VAL A 229 -10.99 -7.19 23.86
C VAL A 229 -12.20 -7.36 24.79
N THR A 230 -13.29 -7.96 24.31
CA THR A 230 -14.47 -8.28 25.14
C THR A 230 -14.11 -9.16 26.33
N ARG A 231 -13.33 -10.22 26.11
CA ARG A 231 -12.82 -11.09 27.19
C ARG A 231 -11.92 -10.33 28.16
N ASN A 232 -11.07 -9.43 27.67
CA ASN A 232 -10.23 -8.62 28.56
C ASN A 232 -11.08 -7.67 29.41
N LEU A 233 -12.12 -7.06 28.83
CA LEU A 233 -13.07 -6.20 29.55
C LEU A 233 -13.83 -6.99 30.65
N ASP A 234 -14.27 -8.22 30.36
CA ASP A 234 -14.91 -9.09 31.35
C ASP A 234 -13.99 -9.46 32.52
N ASN A 235 -12.69 -9.53 32.27
CA ASN A 235 -11.70 -9.93 33.25
C ASN A 235 -11.00 -8.74 33.93
N ILE A 236 -11.47 -7.50 33.76
CA ILE A 236 -10.88 -6.31 34.39
C ILE A 236 -10.78 -6.47 35.91
N GLY A 237 -11.87 -6.89 36.55
CA GLY A 237 -11.94 -7.09 38.00
C GLY A 237 -10.83 -8.02 38.53
N PRO A 238 -10.79 -9.29 38.10
CA PRO A 238 -9.76 -10.23 38.55
C PRO A 238 -8.36 -9.87 38.05
N GLN A 239 -8.15 -9.40 36.83
CA GLN A 239 -6.80 -9.09 36.32
C GLN A 239 -6.19 -7.86 36.99
N ILE A 240 -6.91 -6.74 37.01
CA ILE A 240 -6.42 -5.49 37.62
C ILE A 240 -6.47 -5.61 39.14
N GLY A 241 -7.54 -6.19 39.68
CA GLY A 241 -7.69 -6.40 41.12
C GLY A 241 -6.60 -7.28 41.71
N ALA A 242 -6.23 -8.39 41.05
CA ALA A 242 -5.12 -9.22 41.51
C ALA A 242 -3.78 -8.48 41.46
N ASN A 243 -3.52 -7.68 40.41
CA ASN A 243 -2.30 -6.87 40.32
C ASN A 243 -2.22 -5.80 41.42
N ILE A 244 -3.35 -5.20 41.79
CA ILE A 244 -3.43 -4.25 42.90
C ILE A 244 -3.19 -4.97 44.23
N GLN A 245 -3.82 -6.12 44.46
CA GLN A 245 -3.58 -6.96 45.65
C GLN A 245 -2.11 -7.35 45.77
N LEU A 246 -1.48 -7.78 44.67
CA LEU A 246 -0.04 -8.10 44.60
C LEU A 246 0.83 -6.89 44.94
N SER A 247 0.44 -5.69 44.51
CA SER A 247 1.18 -4.45 44.83
C SER A 247 1.17 -4.15 46.33
N PHE A 248 0.09 -4.52 47.04
CA PHE A 248 0.00 -4.37 48.49
C PHE A 248 0.67 -5.50 49.29
N ASN A 249 0.94 -6.64 48.66
CA ASN A 249 1.55 -7.80 49.31
C ASN A 249 2.94 -7.48 49.92
N GLY A 250 3.72 -6.62 49.27
CA GLY A 250 5.09 -6.31 49.71
C GLY A 250 5.21 -5.41 50.94
N SER A 251 4.19 -4.60 51.26
CA SER A 251 4.28 -3.55 52.29
C SER A 251 3.16 -3.62 53.32
N LEU A 252 1.92 -3.78 52.87
CA LEU A 252 0.74 -3.70 53.72
C LEU A 252 0.49 -5.02 54.48
N TYR A 253 0.68 -6.17 53.83
CA TYR A 253 0.51 -7.48 54.45
C TYR A 253 1.45 -7.72 55.64
N PRO A 254 2.78 -7.45 55.52
CA PRO A 254 3.71 -7.56 56.64
C PRO A 254 3.40 -6.57 57.78
N ALA A 255 2.94 -5.37 57.45
CA ALA A 255 2.52 -4.38 58.44
C ALA A 255 1.27 -4.88 59.21
N LEU A 256 0.25 -5.40 58.51
CA LEU A 256 -0.92 -6.00 59.14
C LEU A 256 -0.55 -7.15 60.07
N GLN A 257 0.36 -8.03 59.64
CA GLN A 257 0.81 -9.16 60.45
C GLN A 257 1.57 -8.71 61.71
N SER A 258 2.34 -7.62 61.61
CA SER A 258 3.02 -7.01 62.75
C SER A 258 2.02 -6.44 63.76
N VAL A 259 0.98 -5.74 63.29
CA VAL A 259 -0.09 -5.21 64.14
C VAL A 259 -0.92 -6.34 64.75
N LYS A 260 -1.14 -7.44 64.03
CA LYS A 260 -1.81 -8.65 64.54
C LYS A 260 -1.06 -9.27 65.70
N ARG A 261 0.27 -9.40 65.59
CA ARG A 261 1.11 -9.87 66.70
C ARG A 261 1.01 -8.93 67.91
N LEU A 262 1.09 -7.62 67.69
CA LEU A 262 0.92 -6.64 68.76
C LEU A 262 -0.45 -6.79 69.46
N SER A 263 -1.53 -7.03 68.70
CA SER A 263 -2.86 -7.24 69.29
C SER A 263 -2.93 -8.47 70.20
N LEU A 264 -2.25 -9.56 69.83
CA LEU A 264 -2.16 -10.77 70.65
C LEU A 264 -1.32 -10.55 71.91
N GLU A 265 -0.22 -9.79 71.78
CA GLU A 265 0.63 -9.41 72.92
C GLU A 265 -0.13 -8.52 73.92
N ILE A 266 -0.94 -7.58 73.44
CA ILE A 266 -1.79 -6.73 74.30
C ILE A 266 -2.79 -7.58 75.10
N LEU A 267 -3.50 -8.51 74.45
CA LEU A 267 -4.45 -9.41 75.13
C LEU A 267 -3.78 -10.32 76.16
N THR A 268 -2.57 -10.80 75.85
CA THR A 268 -1.78 -11.59 76.80
C THR A 268 -1.36 -10.74 78.00
N THR A 269 -0.93 -9.51 77.75
CA THR A 269 -0.52 -8.57 78.80
C THR A 269 -1.69 -8.16 79.68
N GLU A 270 -2.88 -7.95 79.13
CA GLU A 270 -4.12 -7.72 79.88
C GLU A 270 -4.39 -8.86 80.87
N SER A 271 -4.38 -10.11 80.37
CA SER A 271 -4.58 -11.29 81.22
C SER A 271 -3.53 -11.43 82.32
N GLN A 272 -2.27 -11.11 82.03
CA GLN A 272 -1.21 -11.09 83.03
C GLN A 272 -1.41 -9.98 84.07
N LEU A 273 -1.86 -8.79 83.66
CA LEU A 273 -2.16 -7.69 84.56
C LEU A 273 -3.34 -8.01 85.49
N ASP A 274 -4.40 -8.64 84.97
CA ASP A 274 -5.56 -9.07 85.75
C ASP A 274 -5.19 -10.12 86.80
N ASN A 275 -4.32 -11.07 86.43
CA ASN A 275 -3.76 -12.03 87.38
C ASN A 275 -2.93 -11.35 88.47
N LEU A 276 -2.08 -10.38 88.09
CA LEU A 276 -1.26 -9.63 89.03
C LEU A 276 -2.12 -8.78 89.97
N ASN A 277 -3.16 -8.12 89.47
CA ASN A 277 -4.14 -7.39 90.28
C ASN A 277 -4.86 -8.33 91.26
N SER A 278 -5.27 -9.51 90.80
CA SER A 278 -5.88 -10.54 91.65
C SER A 278 -4.93 -11.02 92.75
N SER A 279 -3.66 -11.23 92.42
CA SER A 279 -2.61 -11.57 93.41
C SER A 279 -2.36 -10.45 94.40
N LEU A 280 -2.37 -9.18 93.97
CA LEU A 280 -2.24 -8.03 94.87
C LEU A 280 -3.43 -7.93 95.83
N VAL A 281 -4.66 -8.17 95.38
CA VAL A 281 -5.85 -8.23 96.24
C VAL A 281 -5.73 -9.35 97.28
N GLN A 282 -5.26 -10.54 96.87
CA GLN A 282 -5.01 -11.66 97.80
C GLN A 282 -3.90 -11.35 98.81
N LEU A 283 -2.84 -10.67 98.36
CA LEU A 283 -1.73 -10.25 99.21
C LEU A 283 -2.21 -9.20 100.21
N GLN A 284 -2.98 -8.20 99.78
CA GLN A 284 -3.57 -7.19 100.66
C GLN A 284 -4.46 -7.84 101.72
N SER A 285 -5.33 -8.78 101.32
CA SER A 285 -6.16 -9.54 102.28
C SER A 285 -5.31 -10.32 103.30
N SER A 286 -4.19 -10.89 102.86
CA SER A 286 -3.25 -11.59 103.75
C SER A 286 -2.55 -10.64 104.71
N VAL A 287 -2.14 -9.45 104.24
CA VAL A 287 -1.57 -8.38 105.07
C VAL A 287 -2.59 -7.90 106.10
N ASP A 288 -3.83 -7.62 105.69
CA ASP A 288 -4.91 -7.19 106.58
C ASP A 288 -5.17 -8.24 107.67
N ARG A 289 -5.13 -9.53 107.31
CA ARG A 289 -5.30 -10.64 108.26
C ARG A 289 -4.12 -10.72 109.23
N VAL A 290 -2.88 -10.57 108.77
CA VAL A 290 -1.69 -10.53 109.63
C VAL A 290 -1.76 -9.33 110.58
N GLN A 291 -2.14 -8.16 110.07
CA GLN A 291 -2.29 -6.96 110.87
C GLN A 291 -3.37 -7.12 111.94
N THR A 292 -4.52 -7.72 111.59
CA THR A 292 -5.59 -8.04 112.55
C THR A 292 -5.14 -9.05 113.60
N ASN A 293 -4.43 -10.12 113.19
CA ASN A 293 -3.91 -11.13 114.11
C ASN A 293 -2.86 -10.53 115.06
N ILE A 294 -1.95 -9.70 114.56
CA ILE A 294 -0.93 -9.03 115.37
C ILE A 294 -1.57 -8.02 116.32
N SER A 295 -2.56 -7.25 115.88
CA SER A 295 -3.35 -6.39 116.77
C SER A 295 -4.07 -7.20 117.84
N SER A 296 -4.67 -8.33 117.49
CA SER A 296 -5.32 -9.23 118.47
C SER A 296 -4.33 -9.78 119.50
N VAL A 297 -3.15 -10.24 119.06
CA VAL A 297 -2.07 -10.69 119.97
C VAL A 297 -1.57 -9.54 120.85
N LYS A 298 -1.42 -8.34 120.28
CA LYS A 298 -1.05 -7.13 121.02
C LYS A 298 -2.10 -6.80 122.09
N ASP A 299 -3.39 -6.88 121.76
CA ASP A 299 -4.48 -6.62 122.70
C ASP A 299 -4.55 -7.69 123.80
N GLN A 300 -4.34 -8.97 123.47
CA GLN A 300 -4.25 -10.06 124.45
C GLN A 300 -3.05 -9.91 125.39
N LEU A 301 -1.89 -9.54 124.85
CA LEU A 301 -0.71 -9.21 125.66
C LEU A 301 -0.98 -8.02 126.57
N ASN A 302 -1.65 -6.98 126.06
CA ASN A 302 -2.03 -5.81 126.84
C ASN A 302 -3.01 -6.18 127.98
N GLN A 303 -3.99 -7.04 127.72
CA GLN A 303 -4.91 -7.55 128.75
C GLN A 303 -4.19 -8.37 129.82
N THR A 304 -3.22 -9.19 129.41
CA THR A 304 -2.43 -10.03 130.32
C THR A 304 -1.51 -9.19 131.20
N LEU A 305 -0.84 -8.19 130.62
CA LEU A 305 0.06 -7.27 131.33
C LEU A 305 -0.69 -6.36 132.32
N ASN A 306 -1.97 -6.05 132.08
CA ASN A 306 -2.81 -5.24 132.97
C ASN A 306 -3.58 -6.06 134.02
N ASN A 307 -3.38 -7.38 134.10
CA ASN A 307 -4.04 -8.23 135.09
C ASN A 307 -3.44 -7.99 136.50
N PRO A 308 -4.24 -7.76 137.56
CA PRO A 308 -3.75 -7.46 138.91
C PRO A 308 -2.92 -8.58 139.56
N ASN A 309 -2.93 -9.81 139.01
CA ASN A 309 -2.10 -10.92 139.47
C ASN A 309 -0.75 -11.06 138.71
N CYS A 310 -0.43 -10.13 137.81
CA CYS A 310 0.81 -10.13 137.03
C CYS A 310 1.96 -9.53 137.87
N ILE A 311 2.97 -10.34 138.21
CA ILE A 311 4.12 -9.93 139.02
C ILE A 311 5.22 -9.38 138.09
N ASP A 312 5.69 -8.16 138.35
CA ASP A 312 6.80 -7.49 137.65
C ASP A 312 6.56 -7.12 136.16
N CYS A 313 5.30 -6.94 135.76
CA CYS A 313 4.90 -6.76 134.36
C CYS A 313 4.98 -5.30 133.84
N SER A 314 5.22 -4.32 134.71
CA SER A 314 5.22 -2.88 134.37
C SER A 314 6.34 -2.46 133.41
N SER A 315 7.42 -3.23 133.30
CA SER A 315 8.55 -2.95 132.41
C SER A 315 8.32 -3.35 130.95
N LEU A 316 7.34 -4.23 130.65
CA LEU A 316 7.06 -4.72 129.29
C LEU A 316 6.02 -3.90 128.51
N ILE A 317 5.23 -3.07 129.19
CA ILE A 317 4.21 -2.20 128.57
C ILE A 317 4.81 -1.27 127.49
N PRO A 318 5.93 -0.55 127.71
CA PRO A 318 6.50 0.31 126.67
C PRO A 318 7.06 -0.46 125.47
N GLU A 319 7.53 -1.70 125.63
CA GLU A 319 7.99 -2.54 124.51
C GLU A 319 6.82 -3.03 123.64
N LEU A 320 5.67 -3.31 124.25
CA LEU A 320 4.45 -3.67 123.52
C LEU A 320 3.95 -2.52 122.62
N GLN A 321 4.11 -1.26 123.06
CA GLN A 321 3.72 -0.10 122.27
C GLN A 321 4.56 0.07 121.00
N LYS A 322 5.83 -0.40 120.99
CA LYS A 322 6.70 -0.39 119.80
C LYS A 322 6.30 -1.42 118.75
N LEU A 323 5.44 -2.39 119.08
CA LEU A 323 4.92 -3.35 118.12
C LEU A 323 3.86 -2.69 117.25
N THR A 324 4.29 -2.08 116.15
CA THR A 324 3.44 -1.53 115.10
C THR A 324 3.74 -2.23 113.78
N LEU A 325 2.71 -2.73 113.11
CA LEU A 325 2.79 -3.14 111.71
C LEU A 325 2.14 -2.04 110.87
N ASP A 326 2.92 -1.41 110.00
CA ASP A 326 2.39 -0.53 108.96
C ASP A 326 2.90 -1.05 107.61
N ILE A 327 2.05 -1.82 106.94
CA ILE A 327 2.33 -2.37 105.62
C ILE A 327 1.21 -1.90 104.71
N SER A 328 1.47 -0.84 103.94
CA SER A 328 0.58 -0.38 102.87
C SER A 328 1.14 -0.82 101.53
N ILE A 329 0.34 -1.58 100.76
CA ILE A 329 0.66 -1.96 99.39
C ILE A 329 -0.15 -1.04 98.48
N ASN A 330 0.47 0.00 97.92
CA ASN A 330 -0.16 0.87 96.93
C ASN A 330 0.83 1.15 95.78
N GLU A 331 0.58 0.55 94.61
CA GLU A 331 1.37 0.79 93.40
C GLU A 331 0.52 1.54 92.35
N PRO A 332 0.61 2.88 92.29
CA PRO A 332 -0.24 3.71 91.43
C PRO A 332 0.06 3.55 89.93
N ASN A 333 1.23 3.02 89.56
CA ASN A 333 1.58 2.78 88.17
C ASN A 333 0.77 1.65 87.55
N LEU A 334 0.33 0.68 88.35
CA LEU A 334 -0.44 -0.45 87.85
C LEU A 334 -1.81 0.00 87.30
N GLN A 335 -2.47 0.94 87.97
CA GLN A 335 -3.75 1.49 87.53
C GLN A 335 -3.63 2.26 86.20
N LYS A 336 -2.50 2.95 85.99
CA LYS A 336 -2.21 3.64 84.73
C LYS A 336 -1.99 2.65 83.59
N ILE A 337 -1.22 1.58 83.83
CA ILE A 337 -0.95 0.54 82.83
C ILE A 337 -2.24 -0.22 82.48
N GLN A 338 -3.04 -0.59 83.48
CA GLN A 338 -4.35 -1.24 83.27
C GLN A 338 -5.28 -0.35 82.43
N SER A 339 -5.34 0.95 82.74
CA SER A 339 -6.19 1.89 82.00
C SER A 339 -5.77 2.02 80.53
N ALA A 340 -4.46 2.10 80.26
CA ALA A 340 -3.93 2.18 78.90
C ALA A 340 -4.16 0.88 78.09
N ILE A 341 -3.98 -0.29 78.72
CA ILE A 341 -4.27 -1.59 78.09
C ILE A 341 -5.77 -1.74 77.83
N ASN A 342 -6.63 -1.40 78.79
CA ASN A 342 -8.08 -1.44 78.63
C ASN A 342 -8.56 -0.52 77.48
N GLU A 343 -7.91 0.63 77.29
CA GLU A 343 -8.18 1.51 76.16
C GLU A 343 -7.78 0.87 74.82
N MET A 344 -6.61 0.23 74.73
CA MET A 344 -6.18 -0.48 73.52
C MET A 344 -7.04 -1.72 73.20
N VAL A 345 -7.47 -2.46 74.22
CA VAL A 345 -8.39 -3.60 74.08
C VAL A 345 -9.75 -3.13 73.57
N ARG A 346 -10.25 -1.98 74.04
CA ARG A 346 -11.49 -1.34 73.53
C ARG A 346 -11.42 -0.97 72.06
N VAL A 347 -10.27 -0.52 71.57
CA VAL A 347 -10.07 -0.22 70.13
C VAL A 347 -10.25 -1.47 69.26
N ASN A 348 -10.08 -2.66 69.85
CA ASN A 348 -10.22 -3.97 69.20
C ASN A 348 -9.44 -4.03 67.88
N LEU A 349 -8.11 -3.99 68.00
CA LEU A 349 -7.20 -4.04 66.86
C LEU A 349 -7.50 -5.24 65.94
N SER A 350 -7.93 -6.38 66.49
CA SER A 350 -8.33 -7.55 65.69
C SER A 350 -9.47 -7.22 64.72
N SER A 351 -10.50 -6.49 65.17
CA SER A 351 -11.60 -6.04 64.30
C SER A 351 -11.12 -5.08 63.22
N LYS A 352 -10.19 -4.17 63.54
CA LYS A 352 -9.60 -3.24 62.56
C LYS A 352 -8.72 -3.94 61.53
N ILE A 353 -7.98 -4.97 61.94
CA ILE A 353 -7.19 -5.82 61.04
C ILE A 353 -8.11 -6.58 60.09
N SER A 354 -9.14 -7.26 60.61
CA SER A 354 -10.12 -7.96 59.76
C SER A 354 -10.82 -7.01 58.79
N GLN A 355 -11.19 -5.80 59.23
CA GLN A 355 -11.76 -4.79 58.33
C GLN A 355 -10.80 -4.38 57.21
N ALA A 356 -9.49 -4.33 57.47
CA ALA A 356 -8.48 -4.03 56.46
C ALA A 356 -8.24 -5.21 55.51
N GLU A 357 -8.21 -6.45 56.01
CA GLU A 357 -8.15 -7.67 55.19
C GLU A 357 -9.37 -7.77 54.26
N ASP A 358 -10.58 -7.61 54.80
CA ASP A 358 -11.84 -7.61 54.03
C ASP A 358 -11.85 -6.49 52.95
N SER A 359 -11.27 -5.33 53.27
CA SER A 359 -11.16 -4.22 52.32
C SER A 359 -10.19 -4.53 51.17
N LEU A 360 -9.12 -5.31 51.42
CA LEU A 360 -8.17 -5.77 50.40
C LEU A 360 -8.75 -6.90 49.54
N ASP A 361 -9.45 -7.84 50.17
CA ASP A 361 -10.06 -8.98 49.49
C ASP A 361 -11.24 -8.56 48.61
N SER A 362 -11.94 -7.49 48.99
CA SER A 362 -13.04 -6.92 48.19
C SER A 362 -12.60 -6.04 47.01
N ILE A 363 -11.29 -5.77 46.83
CA ILE A 363 -10.78 -4.93 45.73
C ILE A 363 -11.23 -5.41 44.34
N PRO A 364 -11.10 -6.69 43.96
CA PRO A 364 -11.52 -7.17 42.64
C PRO A 364 -13.03 -6.99 42.40
N GLN A 365 -13.86 -7.22 43.43
CA GLN A 365 -15.30 -7.01 43.36
C GLN A 365 -15.66 -5.52 43.26
N ARG A 366 -15.01 -4.65 44.04
CA ARG A 366 -15.19 -3.20 43.96
C ARG A 366 -14.83 -2.69 42.57
N LEU A 367 -13.68 -3.09 42.03
CA LEU A 367 -13.29 -2.73 40.65
C LEU A 367 -14.31 -3.21 39.62
N THR A 368 -14.82 -4.44 39.75
CA THR A 368 -15.87 -4.96 38.86
C THR A 368 -17.14 -4.10 38.92
N ASN A 369 -17.56 -3.67 40.11
CA ASN A 369 -18.75 -2.84 40.28
C ASN A 369 -18.55 -1.41 39.80
N GLU A 370 -17.43 -0.78 40.14
CA GLU A 370 -17.09 0.60 39.74
C GLU A 370 -16.84 0.72 38.23
N THR A 371 -16.26 -0.31 37.61
CA THR A 371 -16.01 -0.33 36.16
C THR A 371 -17.19 -0.86 35.34
N LYS A 372 -18.30 -1.28 35.98
CA LYS A 372 -19.44 -1.92 35.32
C LYS A 372 -20.00 -1.10 34.15
N ASP A 373 -20.20 0.20 34.36
CA ASP A 373 -20.75 1.09 33.33
C ASP A 373 -19.73 1.33 32.19
N VAL A 374 -18.45 1.44 32.52
CA VAL A 374 -17.37 1.57 31.52
C VAL A 374 -17.26 0.30 30.67
N VAL A 375 -17.28 -0.88 31.30
CA VAL A 375 -17.28 -2.18 30.61
C VAL A 375 -18.52 -2.31 29.73
N LYS A 376 -19.70 -1.97 30.25
CA LYS A 376 -20.95 -2.01 29.50
C LYS A 376 -20.91 -1.10 28.27
N ASN A 377 -20.50 0.15 28.44
CA ASN A 377 -20.40 1.14 27.35
C ASN A 377 -19.36 0.71 26.31
N SER A 378 -18.21 0.21 26.75
CA SER A 378 -17.15 -0.28 25.85
C SER A 378 -17.63 -1.48 25.04
N LYS A 379 -18.33 -2.43 25.68
CA LYS A 379 -18.95 -3.58 24.99
C LYS A 379 -20.00 -3.17 23.97
N GLN A 380 -20.78 -2.13 24.26
CA GLN A 380 -21.73 -1.57 23.31
C GLN A 380 -21.01 -1.05 22.05
N VAL A 381 -19.94 -0.26 22.21
CA VAL A 381 -19.12 0.22 21.09
C VAL A 381 -18.53 -0.94 20.28
N LEU A 382 -18.03 -1.99 20.95
CA LEU A 382 -17.54 -3.20 20.29
C LEU A 382 -18.64 -3.92 19.50
N GLY A 383 -19.86 -3.96 20.04
CA GLY A 383 -21.06 -4.47 19.37
C GLY A 383 -21.40 -3.67 18.12
N ASP A 384 -21.38 -2.35 18.21
CA ASP A 384 -21.63 -1.44 17.07
C ASP A 384 -20.57 -1.64 15.97
N ILE A 385 -19.29 -1.78 16.35
CA ILE A 385 -18.20 -2.09 15.40
C ILE A 385 -18.44 -3.45 14.72
N ASN A 386 -18.81 -4.50 15.47
CA ASN A 386 -19.11 -5.81 14.91
C ASN A 386 -20.30 -5.76 13.93
N GLN A 387 -21.32 -4.95 14.23
CA GLN A 387 -22.46 -4.73 13.35
C GLN A 387 -22.05 -3.99 12.07
N GLN A 388 -21.20 -2.97 12.17
CA GLN A 388 -20.65 -2.26 11.01
C GLN A 388 -19.81 -3.18 10.12
N ILE A 389 -18.96 -4.03 10.70
CA ILE A 389 -18.17 -5.02 9.96
C ILE A 389 -19.09 -5.99 9.22
N SER A 390 -20.13 -6.49 9.90
CA SER A 390 -21.09 -7.43 9.29
C SER A 390 -21.86 -6.77 8.16
N LYS A 391 -22.27 -5.50 8.34
CA LYS A 391 -22.94 -4.70 7.31
C LYS A 391 -22.04 -4.49 6.09
N PHE A 392 -20.80 -4.04 6.29
CA PHE A 392 -19.82 -3.87 5.21
C PHE A 392 -19.59 -5.17 4.43
N SER A 393 -19.41 -6.30 5.14
CA SER A 393 -19.25 -7.60 4.51
C SER A 393 -20.45 -8.03 3.67
N SER A 394 -21.67 -7.68 4.10
CA SER A 394 -22.91 -7.99 3.36
C SER A 394 -23.20 -7.05 2.19
N GLU A 395 -22.68 -5.82 2.24
CA GLU A 395 -22.85 -4.81 1.18
C GLU A 395 -21.93 -5.06 -0.02
N ILE A 396 -20.83 -5.80 0.18
CA ILE A 396 -19.97 -6.22 -0.93
C ILE A 396 -20.77 -7.22 -1.78
N PRO A 397 -21.07 -6.90 -3.04
CA PRO A 397 -21.88 -7.75 -3.90
C PRO A 397 -21.03 -8.91 -4.42
N LEU A 398 -20.68 -9.86 -3.54
CA LEU A 398 -19.86 -11.02 -3.87
C LEU A 398 -20.48 -11.85 -5.00
N SER A 399 -21.82 -11.90 -5.08
CA SER A 399 -22.54 -12.55 -6.19
C SER A 399 -22.38 -11.84 -7.54
N ALA A 400 -22.07 -10.54 -7.56
CA ALA A 400 -21.75 -9.85 -8.80
C ALA A 400 -20.39 -10.29 -9.36
N LEU A 401 -19.45 -10.72 -8.49
CA LEU A 401 -18.16 -11.26 -8.93
C LEU A 401 -18.33 -12.60 -9.66
N ASP A 402 -19.31 -13.42 -9.27
CA ASP A 402 -19.63 -14.68 -9.97
C ASP A 402 -20.13 -14.42 -11.40
N ASN A 403 -20.98 -13.39 -11.58
CA ASN A 403 -21.44 -12.98 -12.91
C ASN A 403 -20.26 -12.50 -13.78
N VAL A 404 -19.34 -11.71 -13.21
CA VAL A 404 -18.14 -11.26 -13.93
C VAL A 404 -17.23 -12.44 -14.28
N SER A 405 -17.07 -13.41 -13.38
CA SER A 405 -16.34 -14.65 -13.63
C SER A 405 -16.93 -15.43 -14.81
N SER A 406 -18.26 -15.51 -14.91
CA SER A 406 -18.94 -16.14 -16.06
C SER A 406 -18.75 -15.38 -17.39
N LEU A 407 -18.70 -14.04 -17.35
CA LEU A 407 -18.40 -13.24 -18.54
C LEU A 407 -16.94 -13.45 -18.97
N LEU A 408 -16.02 -13.59 -18.01
CA LEU A 408 -14.63 -13.89 -18.26
C LEU A 408 -14.42 -15.26 -18.89
N SER A 409 -15.12 -16.29 -18.42
CA SER A 409 -15.03 -17.63 -19.00
C SER A 409 -15.58 -17.65 -20.43
N HIS A 410 -16.68 -16.92 -20.68
CA HIS A 410 -17.17 -16.72 -22.05
C HIS A 410 -16.16 -15.95 -22.91
N ALA A 411 -15.53 -14.89 -22.39
CA ALA A 411 -14.50 -14.15 -23.11
C ALA A 411 -13.30 -15.05 -23.46
N GLN A 412 -12.88 -15.92 -22.55
CA GLN A 412 -11.81 -16.89 -22.79
C GLN A 412 -12.19 -17.89 -23.88
N ASP A 413 -13.41 -18.44 -23.85
CA ASP A 413 -13.89 -19.36 -24.89
C ASP A 413 -13.92 -18.68 -26.28
N GLN A 414 -14.33 -17.41 -26.34
CA GLN A 414 -14.28 -16.65 -27.60
C GLN A 414 -12.85 -16.44 -28.08
N VAL A 415 -11.90 -16.11 -27.20
CA VAL A 415 -10.48 -15.96 -27.54
C VAL A 415 -9.93 -17.27 -28.10
N ASP A 416 -10.20 -18.39 -27.44
CA ASP A 416 -9.74 -19.71 -27.87
C ASP A 416 -10.35 -20.11 -29.22
N LYS A 417 -11.66 -19.86 -29.41
CA LYS A 417 -12.37 -20.15 -30.66
C LYS A 417 -11.84 -19.34 -31.85
N TYR A 418 -11.55 -18.05 -31.65
CA TYR A 418 -11.09 -17.18 -32.73
C TYR A 418 -9.58 -17.24 -32.96
N SER A 419 -8.79 -17.72 -31.99
CA SER A 419 -7.32 -17.82 -32.10
C SER A 419 -6.85 -18.51 -33.39
N LEU A 420 -7.43 -19.68 -33.70
CA LEU A 420 -7.09 -20.47 -34.90
C LEU A 420 -7.51 -19.77 -36.21
N GLN A 421 -8.64 -19.03 -36.18
CA GLN A 421 -9.12 -18.30 -37.35
C GLN A 421 -8.25 -17.06 -37.63
N ILE A 422 -7.87 -16.37 -36.56
CA ILE A 422 -6.98 -15.20 -36.62
C ILE A 422 -5.63 -15.60 -37.21
N GLU A 423 -5.05 -16.73 -36.79
CA GLU A 423 -3.75 -17.20 -37.31
C GLU A 423 -3.79 -17.44 -38.83
N SER A 424 -4.85 -18.07 -39.34
CA SER A 424 -5.00 -18.32 -40.78
C SER A 424 -5.16 -17.02 -41.58
N PHE A 425 -6.03 -16.11 -41.12
CA PHE A 425 -6.23 -14.80 -41.75
C PHE A 425 -4.97 -13.94 -41.70
N GLU A 426 -4.26 -13.96 -40.57
CA GLU A 426 -3.02 -13.23 -40.35
C GLU A 426 -1.90 -13.69 -41.28
N ASN A 427 -1.78 -14.99 -41.53
CA ASN A 427 -0.83 -15.52 -42.50
C ASN A 427 -1.10 -15.01 -43.93
N ILE A 428 -2.38 -14.91 -44.33
CA ILE A 428 -2.78 -14.35 -45.63
C ILE A 428 -2.45 -12.85 -45.67
N ARG A 429 -2.86 -12.09 -44.65
CA ARG A 429 -2.59 -10.65 -44.52
C ARG A 429 -1.10 -10.35 -44.63
N TRP A 430 -0.28 -11.09 -43.87
CA TRP A 430 1.17 -10.95 -43.86
C TRP A 430 1.77 -11.21 -45.25
N ALA A 431 1.34 -12.27 -45.93
CA ALA A 431 1.83 -12.62 -47.27
C ALA A 431 1.47 -11.55 -48.32
N VAL A 432 0.24 -11.04 -48.29
CA VAL A 432 -0.20 -9.93 -49.17
C VAL A 432 0.63 -8.68 -48.91
N CYS A 433 0.84 -8.30 -47.66
CA CYS A 433 1.68 -7.16 -47.31
C CYS A 433 3.14 -7.34 -47.75
N VAL A 434 3.73 -8.54 -47.63
CA VAL A 434 5.09 -8.83 -48.13
C VAL A 434 5.15 -8.65 -49.65
N ALA A 435 4.18 -9.19 -50.40
CA ALA A 435 4.12 -9.03 -51.85
C ALA A 435 4.06 -7.55 -52.25
N LEU A 436 3.24 -6.76 -51.54
CA LEU A 436 3.14 -5.32 -51.69
C LEU A 436 4.48 -4.60 -51.39
N CYS A 437 5.19 -4.95 -50.33
CA CYS A 437 6.53 -4.40 -50.05
C CYS A 437 7.53 -4.72 -51.18
N CYS A 438 7.48 -5.94 -51.73
CA CYS A 438 8.35 -6.37 -52.83
C CYS A 438 8.14 -5.56 -54.11
N VAL A 439 6.90 -5.15 -54.42
CA VAL A 439 6.62 -4.28 -55.58
C VAL A 439 7.26 -2.89 -55.38
N VAL A 440 7.20 -2.32 -54.19
CA VAL A 440 7.91 -1.05 -53.88
C VAL A 440 9.43 -1.26 -53.93
N LEU A 441 9.93 -2.42 -53.47
CA LEU A 441 11.36 -2.74 -53.48
C LEU A 441 11.88 -2.85 -54.91
N LEU A 442 11.09 -3.42 -55.82
CA LEU A 442 11.41 -3.50 -57.25
C LEU A 442 11.65 -2.09 -57.84
N VAL A 443 10.79 -1.12 -57.51
CA VAL A 443 10.98 0.29 -57.93
C VAL A 443 12.32 0.85 -57.41
N VAL A 444 12.63 0.60 -56.14
CA VAL A 444 13.89 1.04 -55.53
C VAL A 444 15.10 0.40 -56.22
N VAL A 445 15.06 -0.92 -56.46
CA VAL A 445 16.14 -1.65 -57.14
C VAL A 445 16.34 -1.11 -58.56
N CYS A 446 15.26 -0.89 -59.32
CA CYS A 446 15.34 -0.26 -60.64
C CYS A 446 16.00 1.13 -60.57
N ASN A 447 15.62 1.97 -59.60
CA ASN A 447 16.21 3.30 -59.45
C ASN A 447 17.69 3.24 -59.04
N LEU A 448 18.07 2.34 -58.13
CA LEU A 448 19.46 2.16 -57.71
C LEU A 448 20.33 1.62 -58.86
N LEU A 449 19.85 0.65 -59.62
CA LEU A 449 20.55 0.16 -60.82
C LEU A 449 20.71 1.28 -61.85
N GLY A 450 19.69 2.11 -62.08
CA GLY A 450 19.81 3.29 -62.92
C GLY A 450 20.87 4.29 -62.41
N LEU A 451 20.89 4.56 -61.10
CA LEU A 451 21.84 5.47 -60.45
C LEU A 451 23.28 4.96 -60.44
N VAL A 452 23.49 3.64 -60.49
CA VAL A 452 24.82 3.02 -60.52
C VAL A 452 25.33 2.87 -61.96
N LEU A 453 24.49 2.32 -62.85
CA LEU A 453 24.87 2.03 -64.24
C LEU A 453 25.01 3.32 -65.07
N GLY A 454 24.24 4.37 -64.75
CA GLY A 454 24.29 5.65 -65.45
C GLY A 454 25.68 6.31 -65.43
N PRO A 455 26.29 6.54 -64.26
CA PRO A 455 27.65 7.09 -64.15
C PRO A 455 28.74 6.13 -64.65
N ILE A 456 28.63 4.81 -64.38
CA ILE A 456 29.63 3.82 -64.82
C ILE A 456 29.69 3.75 -66.36
N GLY A 457 28.55 3.83 -67.03
CA GLY A 457 28.48 3.84 -68.48
C GLY A 457 28.74 5.20 -69.13
N LEU A 458 29.05 6.25 -68.36
CA LEU A 458 29.20 7.59 -68.89
C LEU A 458 30.53 7.75 -69.63
N THR A 459 30.49 7.83 -70.95
CA THR A 459 31.63 8.25 -71.78
C THR A 459 31.65 9.78 -71.89
N PRO A 460 32.68 10.47 -71.36
CA PRO A 460 32.78 11.93 -71.48
C PRO A 460 32.93 12.34 -72.95
N ASN A 461 32.16 13.35 -73.37
CA ASN A 461 32.16 13.95 -74.72
C ASN A 461 31.72 13.04 -75.88
N ALA A 462 31.08 11.90 -75.62
CA ALA A 462 30.43 11.11 -76.67
C ALA A 462 29.08 11.74 -77.09
N ASP A 463 28.76 11.65 -78.38
CA ASP A 463 27.46 12.09 -78.90
C ASP A 463 26.31 11.28 -78.26
N PRO A 464 25.11 11.89 -78.08
CA PRO A 464 23.96 11.21 -77.47
C PRO A 464 23.55 9.90 -78.17
N THR A 465 23.92 9.71 -79.43
CA THR A 465 23.68 8.52 -80.26
C THR A 465 24.76 7.44 -80.13
N ASN A 466 25.90 7.73 -79.51
CA ASN A 466 27.04 6.82 -79.30
C ASN A 466 27.24 6.55 -77.79
N ARG A 467 26.16 6.24 -77.08
CA ARG A 467 26.21 5.89 -75.65
C ARG A 467 26.74 4.48 -75.44
N SER A 468 27.35 4.24 -74.28
CA SER A 468 27.72 2.87 -73.91
C SER A 468 26.47 2.03 -73.66
N PRO A 469 26.50 0.71 -73.97
CA PRO A 469 25.40 -0.20 -73.64
C PRO A 469 25.02 -0.18 -72.15
N THR A 470 26.00 0.07 -71.27
CA THR A 470 25.81 0.19 -69.82
C THR A 470 24.97 1.42 -69.43
N ALA A 471 25.22 2.57 -70.08
CA ALA A 471 24.43 3.78 -69.83
C ALA A 471 22.99 3.65 -70.36
N ASP A 472 22.80 2.99 -71.51
CA ASP A 472 21.47 2.72 -72.05
C ASP A 472 20.68 1.77 -71.15
N CYS A 473 21.34 0.73 -70.62
CA CYS A 473 20.77 -0.17 -69.60
C CYS A 473 20.32 0.61 -68.34
N GLY A 474 21.14 1.54 -67.84
CA GLY A 474 20.76 2.41 -66.73
C GLY A 474 19.54 3.29 -67.03
N GLY A 475 19.42 3.82 -68.26
CA GLY A 475 18.24 4.55 -68.71
C GLY A 475 16.98 3.69 -68.78
N ILE A 476 17.10 2.44 -69.21
CA ILE A 476 15.99 1.47 -69.23
C ILE A 476 15.51 1.18 -67.80
N PHE A 477 16.42 0.98 -66.84
CA PHE A 477 16.05 0.77 -65.44
C PHE A 477 15.32 1.97 -64.82
N PHE A 478 15.74 3.22 -65.11
CA PHE A 478 14.99 4.39 -64.67
C PHE A 478 13.59 4.48 -65.29
N MET A 479 13.45 4.17 -66.58
CA MET A 479 12.15 4.13 -67.24
C MET A 479 11.25 3.04 -66.67
N MET A 480 11.82 1.87 -66.34
CA MET A 480 11.11 0.77 -65.69
C MET A 480 10.64 1.16 -64.29
N GLY A 481 11.51 1.75 -63.47
CA GLY A 481 11.15 2.26 -62.14
C GLY A 481 10.05 3.32 -62.17
N ALA A 482 10.14 4.28 -63.09
CA ALA A 482 9.09 5.28 -63.31
C ALA A 482 7.78 4.64 -63.78
N GLY A 483 7.83 3.69 -64.72
CA GLY A 483 6.66 2.96 -65.21
C GLY A 483 5.93 2.20 -64.10
N PHE A 484 6.66 1.43 -63.30
CA PHE A 484 6.09 0.72 -62.14
C PHE A 484 5.53 1.69 -61.09
N SER A 485 6.17 2.85 -60.89
CA SER A 485 5.66 3.88 -59.98
C SER A 485 4.30 4.40 -60.42
N PHE A 486 4.13 4.76 -61.70
CA PHE A 486 2.83 5.20 -62.22
C PHE A 486 1.78 4.09 -62.19
N LEU A 487 2.18 2.84 -62.44
CA LEU A 487 1.26 1.71 -62.50
C LEU A 487 0.73 1.29 -61.12
N PHE A 488 1.60 1.22 -60.11
CA PHE A 488 1.21 0.69 -58.79
C PHE A 488 0.95 1.76 -57.73
N SER A 489 1.46 2.98 -57.86
CA SER A 489 1.40 3.94 -56.74
C SER A 489 -0.02 4.38 -56.37
N TRP A 490 -0.92 4.53 -57.34
CA TRP A 490 -2.32 4.85 -57.06
C TRP A 490 -3.05 3.68 -56.39
N LEU A 491 -2.72 2.43 -56.74
CA LEU A 491 -3.24 1.22 -56.07
C LEU A 491 -2.77 1.15 -54.62
N PHE A 492 -1.49 1.46 -54.35
CA PHE A 492 -0.99 1.57 -52.97
C PHE A 492 -1.72 2.65 -52.18
N MET A 493 -2.01 3.79 -52.81
CA MET A 493 -2.75 4.86 -52.15
C MET A 493 -4.18 4.45 -51.81
N ILE A 494 -4.83 3.60 -52.62
CA ILE A 494 -6.14 3.01 -52.27
C ILE A 494 -6.02 2.16 -51.00
N VAL A 495 -5.03 1.27 -50.93
CA VAL A 495 -4.82 0.41 -49.74
C VAL A 495 -4.58 1.27 -48.50
N VAL A 496 -3.71 2.29 -48.61
CA VAL A 496 -3.40 3.22 -47.52
C VAL A 496 -4.65 3.99 -47.08
N LEU A 497 -5.46 4.47 -48.02
CA LEU A 497 -6.69 5.20 -47.73
C LEU A 497 -7.71 4.32 -47.00
N VAL A 498 -7.89 3.08 -47.46
CA VAL A 498 -8.81 2.12 -46.84
C VAL A 498 -8.37 1.80 -45.42
N LEU A 499 -7.09 1.50 -45.20
CA LEU A 499 -6.55 1.25 -43.86
C LEU A 499 -6.69 2.50 -42.98
N PHE A 500 -6.35 3.68 -43.49
CA PHE A 500 -6.47 4.94 -42.75
C PHE A 500 -7.91 5.26 -42.30
N LEU A 501 -8.91 4.91 -43.10
CA LEU A 501 -10.33 5.08 -42.76
C LEU A 501 -10.83 4.04 -41.76
N LEU A 502 -10.28 2.82 -41.78
CA LEU A 502 -10.65 1.76 -40.85
C LEU A 502 -10.01 1.93 -39.46
N GLY A 503 -8.87 2.62 -39.40
CA GLY A 503 -8.04 2.75 -38.19
C GLY A 503 -7.01 1.63 -38.11
#